data_AF-A0A562KSH7-F1
#
_entry.id   AF-A0A562KSH7-F1
#
_cell.length_a   1.000
_cell.length_b   1.000
_cell.length_c   1.000
_cell.angle_alpha   90.00
_cell.angle_beta   90.00
_cell.angle_gamma   90.00
#
_symmetry.space_group_name_H-M   'P 1'
#
loop_
_entity.id
_entity.type
_entity.pdbx_description
1 polymer ?
#
loop_
_entity_poly.entity_id
_entity_poly.type
_entity_poly.pdbx_seq_one_letter_code
_entity_poly.pdbx_strand_id
1 'polypeptide(L)' 'MKDTITSTFVLLLTLTLVAAFAASNVSPEIIVTTVVALAFIKFWLVAFQFMELKKAHPFWKYLIIGFGGLMGLILMILL' A
#
# COMPACT_ATOMS: atom_id res chain seq x y z
N MET A 1 -2.47 14.64 -14.17
CA MET A 1 -3.43 13.63 -13.63
C MET A 1 -3.29 12.28 -14.32
N LYS A 2 -3.32 12.22 -15.66
CA LYS A 2 -3.02 10.97 -16.37
C LYS A 2 -1.60 10.47 -16.09
N ASP A 3 -0.60 11.35 -16.15
CA ASP A 3 0.81 10.96 -15.95
C ASP A 3 1.08 10.44 -14.53
N THR A 4 0.45 11.06 -13.52
CA THR A 4 0.53 10.61 -12.13
C THR A 4 -0.16 9.25 -11.91
N ILE A 5 -1.26 8.97 -12.59
CA ILE A 5 -1.95 7.68 -12.54
C ILE A 5 -1.09 6.61 -13.20
N THR A 6 -0.57 6.87 -14.41
CA THR A 6 0.31 5.94 -15.13
C THR A 6 1.58 5.64 -14.35
N SER A 7 2.24 6.66 -13.80
CA SER A 7 3.43 6.47 -12.95
C SER A 7 3.11 5.64 -11.70
N THR A 8 1.98 5.90 -11.04
CA THR A 8 1.55 5.10 -9.87
C THR A 8 1.23 3.67 -10.28
N PHE A 9 0.62 3.44 -11.45
CA PHE A 9 0.33 2.11 -11.95
C PHE A 9 1.62 1.30 -12.18
N VAL A 10 2.62 1.90 -12.83
CA VAL A 10 3.93 1.28 -13.03
C VAL A 10 4.58 0.97 -11.67
N LEU A 11 4.51 1.90 -10.71
CA LEU A 11 5.01 1.67 -9.36
C LEU A 11 4.31 0.48 -8.68
N LEU A 12 2.97 0.39 -8.75
CA LEU A 12 2.21 -0.73 -8.19
C LEU A 12 2.59 -2.08 -8.82
N LEU A 13 2.82 -2.10 -10.14
CA LEU A 13 3.32 -3.28 -10.85
C LEU A 13 4.70 -3.69 -10.32
N THR A 14 5.64 -2.75 -10.22
CA THR A 14 6.98 -3.03 -9.69
C THR A 14 6.93 -3.56 -8.26
N LEU A 15 6.13 -2.96 -7.37
CA LEU A 15 5.94 -3.45 -5.99
C LEU A 15 5.29 -4.84 -5.95
N THR A 16 4.54 -5.23 -6.98
CA THR A 16 3.95 -6.57 -7.07
C THR A 16 4.96 -7.60 -7.53
N LEU A 17 5.80 -7.27 -8.51
CA LEU A 17 6.91 -8.12 -8.92
C LEU A 17 7.93 -8.29 -7.79
N VAL A 18 8.25 -7.22 -7.06
CA VAL A 18 9.15 -7.29 -5.89
C VAL A 18 8.57 -8.17 -4.80
N ALA A 19 7.27 -8.05 -4.49
CA ALA A 19 6.62 -8.91 -3.52
C ALA A 19 6.64 -10.39 -3.94
N ALA A 20 6.39 -10.68 -5.23
CA ALA A 20 6.44 -12.05 -5.76
C ALA A 20 7.87 -12.61 -5.73
N PHE A 21 8.86 -11.80 -6.10
CA PHE A 21 10.27 -12.20 -6.04
C PHE A 21 10.71 -12.47 -4.60
N ALA A 22 10.35 -11.60 -3.66
CA ALA A 22 10.61 -11.80 -2.24
C ALA A 22 9.95 -13.09 -1.73
N ALA A 23 8.70 -13.34 -2.16
CA ALA A 23 7.95 -14.54 -1.81
C ALA A 23 8.64 -15.86 -2.25
N SER A 24 9.47 -15.83 -3.30
CA SER A 24 10.16 -17.01 -3.81
C SER A 24 11.61 -17.17 -3.33
N ASN A 25 12.26 -16.10 -2.84
CA ASN A 25 13.70 -16.09 -2.59
C ASN A 25 14.09 -15.73 -1.14
N VAL A 26 13.15 -15.29 -0.31
CA VAL A 26 13.41 -14.86 1.08
C VAL A 26 12.95 -15.95 2.06
N SER A 27 13.60 -16.01 3.23
CA SER A 27 13.22 -16.96 4.28
C SER A 27 11.76 -16.77 4.71
N PRO A 28 11.04 -17.85 5.06
CA PRO A 28 9.64 -17.79 5.49
C PRO A 28 9.39 -16.86 6.69
N GLU A 29 10.40 -16.68 7.54
CA GLU A 29 10.34 -15.86 8.75
C GLU A 29 10.22 -14.35 8.42
N ILE A 30 10.86 -13.89 7.34
CA ILE A 30 10.92 -12.46 6.98
C ILE A 30 9.88 -12.12 5.90
N ILE A 31 9.37 -13.16 5.21
CA ILE A 31 8.50 -13.02 4.04
C ILE A 31 7.15 -12.39 4.40
N VAL A 32 6.58 -12.77 5.55
CA VAL A 32 5.26 -12.30 5.97
C VAL A 32 5.32 -10.80 6.22
N THR A 33 6.27 -10.35 7.03
CA THR A 33 6.46 -8.92 7.34
C THR A 33 6.74 -8.10 6.09
N THR A 34 7.56 -8.64 5.17
CA THR A 34 7.91 -7.95 3.92
C THR A 34 6.70 -7.79 2.99
N VAL A 35 5.94 -8.86 2.77
CA VAL A 35 4.75 -8.83 1.89
C VAL A 35 3.66 -7.93 2.47
N VAL A 36 3.44 -7.98 3.78
CA VAL A 36 2.47 -7.13 4.46
C VAL A 36 2.87 -5.65 4.39
N ALA A 37 4.15 -5.32 4.64
CA ALA A 37 4.63 -3.95 4.51
C ALA A 37 4.46 -3.43 3.08
N LEU A 38 4.79 -4.23 2.06
CA LEU A 38 4.57 -3.89 0.66
C LEU A 38 3.09 -3.71 0.32
N ALA A 39 2.20 -4.55 0.86
CA ALA A 39 0.76 -4.42 0.69
C ALA A 39 0.23 -3.12 1.30
N PHE A 40 0.74 -2.74 2.47
CA PHE A 40 0.34 -1.50 3.15
C PHE A 40 0.79 -0.25 2.38
N ILE A 41 1.97 -0.27 1.77
CA ILE A 41 2.40 0.80 0.85
C ILE A 41 1.46 0.90 -0.37
N LYS A 42 1.09 -0.24 -0.97
CA LYS A 42 0.16 -0.28 -2.11
C LYS A 42 -1.21 0.29 -1.76
N PHE A 43 -1.73 0.01 -0.56
CA PHE A 43 -2.98 0.57 -0.07
C PHE A 43 -3.00 2.10 -0.17
N TRP A 44 -1.96 2.78 0.32
CA TRP A 44 -1.88 4.24 0.27
C TRP A 44 -1.81 4.79 -1.15
N LEU A 45 -1.02 4.14 -2.01
CA LEU A 45 -0.92 4.52 -3.42
C LEU A 45 -2.28 4.45 -4.12
N VAL A 46 -3.03 3.37 -3.92
CA VAL A 46 -4.38 3.20 -4.47
C VAL A 46 -5.34 4.26 -3.90
N ALA A 47 -5.37 4.42 -2.58
CA ALA A 47 -6.23 5.37 -1.89
C ALA A 47 -6.06 6.80 -2.44
N PHE A 48 -4.82 7.28 -2.56
CA PHE A 48 -4.59 8.68 -2.95
C PHE A 48 -4.48 8.93 -4.46
N GLN A 49 -4.13 7.93 -5.28
CA GLN A 49 -3.88 8.14 -6.72
C GLN A 49 -5.00 7.60 -7.60
N PHE A 50 -5.69 6.52 -7.20
CA PHE A 50 -6.73 5.88 -8.01
C PHE A 50 -8.15 6.16 -7.51
N MET A 51 -8.37 6.25 -6.19
CA MET A 51 -9.68 6.59 -5.62
C MET A 51 -9.99 8.09 -5.64
N GLU A 52 -9.14 8.90 -6.28
CA GLU A 52 -9.23 10.36 -6.33
C GLU A 52 -9.41 11.04 -4.96
N LEU A 53 -9.02 10.40 -3.85
CA LEU A 53 -9.24 10.93 -2.51
C LEU A 53 -8.52 12.28 -2.29
N LYS A 54 -7.51 12.60 -3.09
CA LYS A 54 -6.89 13.94 -3.13
C LYS A 54 -7.87 15.07 -3.41
N LYS A 55 -8.93 14.82 -4.18
CA LYS A 55 -9.99 15.79 -4.49
C LYS A 55 -11.25 15.60 -3.64
N ALA A 56 -11.35 14.49 -2.91
CA ALA A 56 -12.49 14.20 -2.07
C ALA A 56 -12.62 15.18 -0.89
N HIS A 57 -13.83 15.23 -0.33
CA HIS A 57 -14.12 15.99 0.88
C HIS A 57 -13.13 15.60 2.00
N PRO A 58 -12.64 16.56 2.82
CA PRO A 58 -11.68 16.28 3.89
C PRO A 58 -12.09 15.13 4.81
N PHE A 59 -13.39 14.96 5.05
CA PHE A 59 -13.92 13.81 5.79
C PHE A 59 -13.39 12.46 5.27
N TRP A 60 -13.47 12.21 3.96
CA TRP A 60 -13.01 10.95 3.36
C TRP A 60 -11.49 10.78 3.43
N LYS A 61 -10.76 11.90 3.33
CA LYS A 61 -9.30 11.91 3.50
C LYS A 61 -8.92 11.51 4.93
N TYR A 62 -9.55 12.09 5.94
CA TYR A 62 -9.27 11.75 7.33
C TYR A 62 -9.74 10.34 7.69
N LEU A 63 -10.88 9.90 7.14
CA LEU A 63 -11.40 8.56 7.37
C LEU A 63 -10.44 7.49 6.83
N ILE A 64 -9.93 7.64 5.61
CA ILE A 64 -8.97 6.68 5.04
C ILE A 64 -7.63 6.73 5.79
N ILE A 65 -7.20 7.90 6.23
CA ILE A 65 -5.97 8.07 7.00
C ILE A 65 -6.09 7.37 8.36
N GLY A 66 -7.22 7.57 9.06
CA GLY A 66 -7.50 6.91 10.33
C GLY A 66 -7.61 5.40 10.20
N PHE A 67 -8.36 4.91 9.20
CA PHE A 67 -8.49 3.48 8.92
C PHE A 67 -7.13 2.84 8.59
N GLY A 68 -6.38 3.44 7.66
CA GLY A 68 -5.05 2.95 7.32
C GLY A 68 -4.13 2.97 8.54
N GLY A 69 -4.07 4.06 9.29
CA GLY A 69 -3.26 4.18 10.50
C GLY A 69 -3.58 3.12 11.56
N LEU A 70 -4.86 2.89 11.84
CA LEU A 70 -5.29 1.83 12.76
C LEU A 70 -4.89 0.44 12.26
N MET A 71 -5.09 0.17 10.97
CA MET A 71 -4.69 -1.10 10.36
C MET A 71 -3.18 -1.29 10.46
N GLY A 72 -2.37 -0.26 10.19
CA GLY A 72 -0.92 -0.31 10.33
C GLY A 72 -0.48 -0.58 11.77
N LEU A 73 -1.15 0.04 12.75
CA LEU A 73 -0.88 -0.18 14.17
C LEU A 73 -1.22 -1.61 14.60
N ILE A 74 -2.35 -2.15 14.14
CA ILE A 74 -2.72 -3.56 14.38
C ILE A 74 -1.67 -4.50 13.77
N LEU A 75 -1.23 -4.23 12.54
CA LEU A 75 -0.20 -5.04 11.88
C LEU A 75 1.14 -5.01 12.63
N MET A 76 1.54 -3.88 13.22
CA MET A 76 2.74 -3.79 14.06
C MET A 76 2.65 -4.59 15.36
N ILE A 77 1.44 -4.83 15.88
CA ILE A 77 1.25 -5.60 17.11
C ILE A 77 1.23 -7.11 16.80
N LEU A 78 0.76 -7.50 15.62
CA LEU A 78 0.53 -8.90 15.26
C LEU A 78 1.70 -9.58 14.53
N LEU A 79 2.61 -8.81 13.93
CA LEU A 79 3.79 -9.28 13.20
C LEU A 79 5.06 -9.14 14.04
#